data_AF-A0AAW5PMB4-F1
#
_entry.id   AF-A0AAW5PMB4-F1
#
_cell.length_a   1.000
_cell.length_b   1.000
_cell.length_c   1.000
_cell.angle_alpha   90.00
_cell.angle_beta   90.00
_cell.angle_gamma   90.00
#
_symmetry.space_group_name_H-M   'P 1'
#
loop_
_entity.id
_entity.type
_entity.pdbx_description
1 polymer ?
#
loop_
_entity_poly.entity_id
_entity_poly.type
_entity_poly.pdbx_seq_one_letter_code
_entity_poly.pdbx_strand_id
1 'polypeptide(L)' 'MRARRTSLGLSQEGFADAIGMHRAYYGHIERGTKNLTVATLSKICAGLGLRMSEIFATFDQ' A
#
# COMPACT_ATOMS: atom_id res chain seq x y z
N MET A 1 0.93 5.46 1.12
CA MET A 1 0.78 4.08 1.63
C MET A 1 1.20 3.92 3.09
N ARG A 2 2.48 4.05 3.45
CA ARG A 2 2.95 3.87 4.83
C ARG A 2 2.18 4.69 5.86
N ALA A 3 2.01 6.00 5.62
CA ALA A 3 1.30 6.88 6.53
C ALA A 3 -0.12 6.37 6.84
N ARG A 4 -0.87 5.98 5.80
CA ARG A 4 -2.20 5.39 5.94
C ARG A 4 -2.19 4.07 6.70
N ARG A 5 -1.28 3.15 6.38
CA ARG A 5 -1.17 1.88 7.11
C ARG A 5 -0.92 2.13 8.60
N THR A 6 0.02 3.02 8.93
CA THR A 6 0.37 3.34 10.31
C THR A 6 -0.79 4.04 11.04
N SER A 7 -1.56 4.92 10.39
CA SER A 7 -2.75 5.53 11.00
C SER A 7 -3.85 4.51 11.32
N LEU A 8 -3.85 3.36 10.64
CA LEU A 8 -4.76 2.24 10.93
C LEU A 8 -4.21 1.30 12.02
N GLY A 9 -3.04 1.58 12.60
CA GLY A 9 -2.41 0.74 13.62
C GLY A 9 -1.89 -0.61 13.11
N LEU A 10 -1.84 -0.82 11.79
CA LEU A 10 -1.47 -2.10 11.20
C LEU A 10 0.04 -2.22 11.08
N SER A 11 0.63 -3.37 11.43
CA SER A 11 2.03 -3.68 11.11
C SER A 11 2.20 -3.98 9.61
N GLN A 12 3.43 -3.94 9.08
CA GLN A 12 3.68 -4.37 7.70
C GLN A 12 3.33 -5.84 7.48
N GLU A 13 3.60 -6.68 8.47
CA GLU A 13 3.31 -8.11 8.42
C GLU A 13 1.81 -8.37 8.42
N GLY A 14 1.09 -7.80 9.39
CA GLY A 14 -0.36 -7.96 9.49
C GLY A 14 -1.10 -7.39 8.28
N PHE A 15 -0.65 -6.24 7.75
CA PHE A 15 -1.25 -5.71 6.53
C PHE A 15 -0.97 -6.60 5.32
N ALA A 16 0.28 -7.03 5.13
CA ALA A 16 0.65 -7.85 3.98
C ALA A 16 -0.10 -9.18 3.99
N ASP A 17 -0.25 -9.80 5.16
CA ASP A 17 -1.05 -11.01 5.35
C ASP A 17 -2.54 -10.78 5.00
N ALA A 18 -3.14 -9.71 5.54
CA ALA A 18 -4.53 -9.34 5.26
C ALA A 18 -4.83 -9.12 3.77
N ILE A 19 -3.85 -8.64 3.00
CA ILE A 19 -3.97 -8.49 1.54
C ILE A 19 -3.32 -9.62 0.76
N GLY A 20 -3.02 -10.78 1.36
CA GLY A 20 -2.42 -11.94 0.68
C GLY A 20 -1.17 -11.57 -0.11
N MET A 21 -0.22 -10.92 0.54
CA MET A 21 1.02 -10.41 -0.03
C MET A 21 2.20 -10.77 0.87
N HIS A 22 3.35 -11.12 0.28
CA HIS A 22 4.54 -11.37 1.07
C HIS A 22 5.03 -10.08 1.75
N ARG A 23 5.23 -10.11 3.08
CA ARG A 23 5.70 -8.96 3.88
C ARG A 23 6.89 -8.24 3.26
N ALA A 24 7.90 -8.98 2.79
CA ALA A 24 9.09 -8.38 2.20
C ALA A 24 8.77 -7.62 0.90
N TYR A 25 7.83 -8.12 0.09
CA TYR A 25 7.39 -7.43 -1.13
C TYR A 25 6.63 -6.14 -0.78
N TYR A 26 5.69 -6.19 0.16
CA TYR A 26 5.00 -5.00 0.66
C TYR A 26 5.99 -3.96 1.24
N GLY A 27 7.02 -4.41 1.95
CA GLY A 27 8.08 -3.53 2.46
C GLY A 27 8.85 -2.80 1.35
N HIS A 28 9.14 -3.47 0.23
CA HIS A 28 9.77 -2.80 -0.93
C HIS A 28 8.86 -1.74 -1.55
N ILE A 29 7.55 -2.01 -1.60
CA ILE A 29 6.55 -1.08 -2.11
C ILE A 29 6.51 0.19 -1.25
N GLU A 30 6.45 0.06 0.07
CA GLU A 30 6.46 1.22 0.97
C GLU A 30 7.76 2.04 0.90
N ARG A 31 8.87 1.45 0.43
CA ARG A 31 10.15 2.14 0.20
C ARG A 31 10.29 2.69 -1.21
N GLY A 32 9.34 2.41 -2.12
CA GLY A 32 9.44 2.83 -3.52
C GLY A 32 10.52 2.09 -4.33
N THR A 33 11.01 0.93 -3.87
CA THR A 33 12.11 0.20 -4.51
C THR A 33 11.65 -0.86 -5.53
N LYS A 34 10.34 -0.92 -5.82
CA LYS A 34 9.74 -1.84 -6.80
C LYS A 34 8.68 -1.12 -7.61
N ASN A 35 8.66 -1.40 -8.90
CA ASN A 35 7.56 -1.00 -9.77
C ASN A 35 6.31 -1.82 -9.45
N LEU A 36 5.18 -1.14 -9.38
CA LEU A 36 3.86 -1.69 -9.08
C LEU A 36 3.07 -1.85 -10.37
N THR A 37 2.35 -2.96 -10.50
CA THR A 37 1.26 -3.02 -11.48
C THR A 37 0.04 -2.30 -10.94
N VAL A 38 -0.86 -1.86 -11.83
CA VAL A 38 -2.15 -1.27 -11.43
C VAL A 38 -2.97 -2.25 -10.58
N ALA A 39 -2.91 -3.55 -10.88
CA ALA A 39 -3.58 -4.59 -10.10
C ALA A 39 -3.04 -4.68 -8.66
N THR A 40 -1.72 -4.64 -8.48
CA THR A 40 -1.10 -4.62 -7.14
C THR A 40 -1.50 -3.36 -6.37
N LEU A 41 -1.46 -2.20 -7.04
CA LEU A 41 -1.87 -0.93 -6.43
C LEU A 41 -3.35 -0.97 -6.00
N SER A 42 -4.24 -1.47 -6.85
CA SER A 42 -5.66 -1.64 -6.53
C SER A 42 -5.88 -2.52 -5.31
N LYS A 43 -5.18 -3.65 -5.21
CA LYS A 43 -5.22 -4.55 -4.05
C LYS A 43 -4.81 -3.84 -2.75
N ILE A 44 -3.74 -3.05 -2.80
CA ILE A 44 -3.26 -2.29 -1.65
C ILE A 44 -4.26 -1.19 -1.26
N CYS A 45 -4.81 -0.46 -2.23
CA CYS A 45 -5.83 0.56 -2.00
C CYS A 45 -7.07 -0.02 -1.31
N ALA A 46 -7.56 -1.17 -1.78
CA ALA A 46 -8.68 -1.86 -1.16
C ALA A 46 -8.37 -2.23 0.30
N GLY A 47 -7.18 -2.78 0.58
CA GLY A 47 -6.76 -3.10 1.95
C GLY A 47 -6.60 -1.88 2.87
N LEU A 48 -6.20 -0.73 2.33
CA LEU A 48 -6.01 0.51 3.11
C LEU A 48 -7.30 1.33 3.25
N GLY A 49 -8.41 0.88 2.64
CA GLY A 49 -9.65 1.65 2.56
C GLY A 49 -9.44 2.99 1.85
N LEU A 50 -8.68 2.98 0.75
CA LEU A 50 -8.39 4.14 -0.10
C LEU A 50 -8.92 3.90 -1.51
N ARG A 51 -9.33 4.98 -2.17
CA ARG A 51 -9.52 5.03 -3.62
C ARG A 51 -8.18 5.24 -4.30
N MET A 52 -8.07 4.77 -5.55
CA MET A 52 -6.87 4.99 -6.37
C MET A 52 -6.56 6.49 -6.51
N SER A 53 -7.58 7.34 -6.68
CA SER A 53 -7.43 8.80 -6.79
C SER A 53 -6.78 9.44 -5.57
N GLU A 54 -7.00 8.90 -4.37
CA GLU A 54 -6.42 9.44 -3.13
C GLU A 54 -4.91 9.18 -3.04
N ILE A 55 -4.40 8.13 -3.71
CA ILE A 55 -2.96 7.91 -3.84
C ILE A 55 -2.34 8.94 -4.80
N PHE A 56 -3.04 9.27 -5.89
CA PHE A 56 -2.52 10.16 -6.93
C PHE A 56 -2.69 11.66 -6.62
N ALA A 57 -3.60 12.04 -5.73
CA ALA A 57 -3.84 13.44 -5.38
C ALA A 57 -2.62 14.16 -4.76
N THR A 58 -1.64 13.42 -4.24
CA THR A 58 -0.37 13.99 -3.75
C THR A 58 0.70 14.22 -4.83
N PHE A 59 0.42 13.87 -6.10
CA PHE A 59 1.34 14.07 -7.23
C PHE A 59 1.06 15.34 -8.03
N ASP A 60 0.07 16.13 -7.63
CA ASP A 60 -0.33 17.40 -8.28
C ASP A 60 0.44 18.61 -7.68
N GLN A 61 1.74 18.44 -7.39
CA GLN A 61 2.64 19.52 -6.95
C GLN A 61 3.93 19.55 -7.79
#